data_AF-A0A1W5T778-F1
#
_entry.id   AF-A0A1W5T778-F1
#
_cell.length_a   1.000
_cell.length_b   1.000
_cell.length_c   1.000
_cell.angle_alpha   90.00
_cell.angle_beta   90.00
_cell.angle_gamma   90.00
#
_symmetry.space_group_name_H-M   'P 1'
#
loop_
_entity.id
_entity.type
_entity.pdbx_description
1 polymer ?
#
loop_
_entity_poly.entity_id
_entity_poly.type
_entity_poly.pdbx_seq_one_letter_code
_entity_poly.pdbx_strand_id
1 'polypeptide(L)'
;RMCDKSMINKRYMHLTEEILTENPNMCAYMAPSLDARQDIVVVEVPKLGKEAAQKAIKEWGQSKSKITHLVFCTTSGVDMPGADYQLTKLLGLRPSVKRFMMYQQGCFAGGTVLRLAKDLAENNKGARVLVVCSEITAVTFRGPVDTHLDSLVGQALFGDGAAAVIVGADPDTSI
;
A
#
# COMPACT_ATOMS: atom_id res chain seq x y z
N ARG A 1 -14.44 23.72 -9.03
CA ARG A 1 -13.19 24.25 -9.64
C ARG A 1 -11.99 23.34 -9.44
N MET A 2 -11.63 22.94 -8.20
CA MET A 2 -10.45 22.07 -7.97
C MET A 2 -10.60 20.70 -8.64
N CYS A 3 -11.70 19.99 -8.36
CA CYS A 3 -11.97 18.68 -8.97
C CYS A 3 -12.04 18.76 -10.51
N ASP A 4 -12.74 19.75 -11.07
CA ASP A 4 -12.91 19.94 -12.52
C ASP A 4 -11.57 20.12 -13.26
N LYS A 5 -10.55 20.64 -12.57
CA LYS A 5 -9.20 20.87 -13.13
C LYS A 5 -8.18 19.79 -12.74
N SER A 6 -8.59 18.78 -11.97
CA SER A 6 -7.68 17.74 -11.47
C SER A 6 -7.22 16.76 -12.54
N MET A 7 -7.90 16.71 -13.69
CA MET A 7 -7.72 15.68 -14.73
C MET A 7 -8.03 14.26 -14.25
N ILE A 8 -8.73 14.11 -13.11
CA ILE A 8 -9.13 12.82 -12.55
C ILE A 8 -10.59 12.54 -12.93
N ASN A 9 -10.82 11.44 -13.66
CA ASN A 9 -12.17 11.01 -14.04
C ASN A 9 -12.89 10.25 -12.90
N LYS A 10 -12.18 9.33 -12.23
CA LYS A 10 -12.72 8.53 -11.13
C LYS A 10 -11.63 8.17 -10.13
N ARG A 11 -12.03 7.91 -8.89
CA ARG A 11 -11.17 7.38 -7.82
C ARG A 11 -11.86 6.20 -7.15
N TYR A 12 -11.06 5.31 -6.60
CA TYR A 12 -11.51 4.20 -5.77
C TYR A 12 -11.21 4.56 -4.32
N MET A 13 -12.17 4.30 -3.43
CA MET A 13 -12.09 4.65 -2.02
C MET A 13 -12.64 3.48 -1.21
N HIS A 14 -11.93 3.07 -0.18
CA HIS A 14 -12.40 2.14 0.83
C HIS A 14 -13.41 2.82 1.76
N LEU A 15 -13.19 4.10 2.06
CA LEU A 15 -14.14 4.88 2.86
C LEU A 15 -15.48 5.03 2.11
N THR A 16 -16.55 4.65 2.78
CA THR A 16 -17.94 4.81 2.34
C THR A 16 -18.70 5.72 3.29
N GLU A 17 -19.89 6.16 2.89
CA GLU A 17 -20.78 6.95 3.76
C GLU A 17 -21.16 6.21 5.05
N GLU A 18 -21.34 4.89 4.97
CA GLU A 18 -21.60 4.03 6.12
C GLU A 18 -20.45 4.07 7.14
N ILE A 19 -19.22 3.82 6.68
CA ILE A 19 -18.02 3.87 7.54
C ILE A 19 -17.86 5.26 8.17
N LEU A 20 -18.10 6.32 7.41
CA LEU A 20 -17.98 7.69 7.89
C LEU A 20 -19.07 8.08 8.90
N THR A 21 -20.28 7.52 8.74
CA THR A 21 -21.40 7.70 9.69
C THR A 21 -21.10 7.02 11.02
N GLU A 22 -20.48 5.84 11.00
CA GLU A 22 -20.02 5.14 12.20
C GLU A 22 -18.82 5.84 12.87
N ASN A 23 -18.04 6.61 12.10
CA ASN A 23 -16.82 7.28 12.55
C ASN A 23 -16.88 8.80 12.34
N PRO A 24 -17.81 9.54 12.98
CA PRO A 24 -18.09 10.94 12.68
C PRO A 24 -16.89 11.86 12.93
N ASN A 25 -16.00 11.52 13.87
CA ASN A 25 -14.78 12.30 14.12
C ASN A 25 -13.82 12.32 12.93
N MET A 26 -13.88 11.33 12.03
CA MET A 26 -13.09 11.33 10.80
C MET A 26 -13.54 12.40 9.80
N CYS A 27 -14.82 12.80 9.88
CA CYS A 27 -15.41 13.84 9.03
C CYS A 27 -15.14 15.26 9.54
N ALA A 28 -14.78 15.42 10.82
CA ALA A 28 -14.36 16.70 11.36
C ALA A 28 -12.93 17.04 10.90
N TYR A 29 -12.60 18.33 10.84
CA TYR A 29 -11.29 18.78 10.35
C TYR A 29 -10.12 18.30 11.22
N MET A 30 -10.23 18.39 12.55
CA MET A 30 -9.16 18.07 13.51
C MET A 30 -9.68 17.35 14.77
N ALA A 31 -10.86 16.72 14.72
CA ALA A 31 -11.31 15.93 15.87
C ALA A 31 -10.43 14.68 16.06
N PRO A 32 -10.24 14.21 17.31
CA PRO A 32 -9.49 12.99 17.58
C PRO A 32 -10.10 11.81 16.83
N SER A 33 -9.33 11.25 15.90
CA SER A 33 -9.78 10.17 15.02
C SER A 33 -8.66 9.19 14.64
N LEU A 34 -7.48 9.28 15.27
CA LEU A 34 -6.33 8.45 14.91
C LEU A 34 -6.61 6.96 15.13
N ASP A 35 -7.22 6.59 16.26
CA ASP A 35 -7.48 5.20 16.63
C ASP A 35 -8.42 4.53 15.61
N ALA A 36 -9.58 5.16 15.32
CA ALA A 36 -10.52 4.67 14.31
C ALA A 36 -9.87 4.51 12.92
N ARG A 37 -9.01 5.46 12.52
CA ARG A 37 -8.29 5.38 11.25
C ARG A 37 -7.30 4.21 11.25
N GLN A 38 -6.59 4.01 12.35
CA GLN A 38 -5.62 2.93 12.53
C GLN A 38 -6.32 1.56 12.47
N ASP A 39 -7.44 1.40 13.18
CA ASP A 39 -8.23 0.17 13.18
C ASP A 39 -8.66 -0.25 11.77
N ILE A 40 -9.03 0.72 10.93
CA ILE A 40 -9.36 0.49 9.51
C ILE A 40 -8.10 0.09 8.72
N VAL A 41 -7.06 0.92 8.71
CA VAL A 41 -5.93 0.74 7.77
C VAL A 41 -5.04 -0.45 8.12
N VAL A 42 -4.89 -0.80 9.40
CA VAL A 42 -4.09 -1.96 9.83
C VAL A 42 -4.64 -3.27 9.24
N VAL A 43 -5.95 -3.35 9.07
CA VAL A 43 -6.63 -4.51 8.50
C VAL A 43 -6.66 -4.43 6.97
N GLU A 44 -7.01 -3.27 6.41
CA GLU A 44 -7.36 -3.14 5.00
C GLU A 44 -6.14 -2.96 4.09
N VAL A 45 -5.06 -2.32 4.56
CA VAL A 45 -3.83 -2.14 3.77
C VAL A 45 -3.20 -3.49 3.38
N PRO A 46 -3.01 -4.45 4.31
CA PRO A 46 -2.51 -5.78 3.93
C PRO A 46 -3.48 -6.55 3.02
N LYS A 47 -4.80 -6.38 3.18
CA LYS A 47 -5.81 -7.05 2.33
C LYS A 47 -5.75 -6.55 0.89
N LEU A 48 -5.73 -5.22 0.69
CA LEU A 48 -5.62 -4.64 -0.64
C LEU A 48 -4.27 -4.99 -1.29
N GLY A 49 -3.19 -4.96 -0.51
CA GLY A 49 -1.86 -5.43 -0.94
C GLY A 49 -1.85 -6.91 -1.34
N LYS A 50 -2.60 -7.77 -0.64
CA LYS A 50 -2.77 -9.20 -0.99
C LYS A 50 -3.40 -9.37 -2.36
N GLU A 51 -4.46 -8.63 -2.67
CA GLU A 51 -5.13 -8.74 -3.97
C GLU A 51 -4.18 -8.38 -5.12
N ALA A 52 -3.42 -7.30 -4.98
CA ALA A 52 -2.41 -6.90 -5.96
C ALA A 52 -1.31 -7.95 -6.09
N ALA A 53 -0.77 -8.44 -4.96
CA ALA A 53 0.27 -9.47 -4.95
C ALA A 53 -0.21 -10.78 -5.58
N GLN A 54 -1.45 -11.20 -5.35
CA GLN A 54 -2.01 -12.40 -5.97
C GLN A 54 -2.08 -12.28 -7.49
N LYS A 55 -2.44 -11.10 -8.02
CA LYS A 55 -2.43 -10.84 -9.47
C LYS A 55 -1.02 -10.93 -10.04
N ALA A 56 -0.04 -10.28 -9.40
CA ALA A 56 1.36 -10.30 -9.84
C ALA A 56 1.98 -11.72 -9.76
N ILE A 57 1.69 -12.48 -8.70
CA ILE A 57 2.15 -13.87 -8.56
C ILE A 57 1.52 -14.76 -9.63
N LYS A 58 0.22 -14.56 -9.91
CA LYS A 58 -0.48 -15.31 -10.96
C LYS A 58 0.11 -15.02 -12.33
N GLU A 59 0.39 -13.75 -12.64
CA GLU A 59 1.06 -13.33 -13.88
C GLU A 59 2.47 -13.92 -14.00
N TRP A 60 3.23 -13.92 -12.91
CA TRP A 60 4.57 -14.51 -12.88
C TRP A 60 4.55 -16.04 -13.11
N GLY A 61 3.44 -16.73 -12.83
CA GLY A 61 3.23 -18.14 -13.17
C GLY A 61 4.04 -19.15 -12.35
N GLN A 62 4.81 -18.69 -11.36
CA GLN A 62 5.65 -19.55 -10.51
C GLN A 62 5.06 -19.73 -9.11
N SER A 63 5.52 -20.76 -8.39
CA SER A 63 5.12 -20.98 -7.01
C SER A 63 5.55 -19.80 -6.12
N LYS A 64 4.62 -19.27 -5.33
CA LYS A 64 4.90 -18.27 -4.26
C LYS A 64 6.00 -18.72 -3.28
N SER A 65 6.26 -20.03 -3.17
CA SER A 65 7.35 -20.57 -2.35
C SER A 65 8.75 -20.18 -2.85
N LYS A 66 8.88 -19.77 -4.12
CA LYS A 66 10.12 -19.25 -4.70
C LYS A 66 10.39 -17.79 -4.36
N ILE A 67 9.42 -17.07 -3.75
CA ILE A 67 9.62 -15.70 -3.28
C ILE A 67 10.56 -15.73 -2.08
N THR A 68 11.68 -15.01 -2.18
CA THR A 68 12.74 -14.99 -1.17
C THR A 68 12.71 -13.73 -0.31
N HIS A 69 12.21 -12.62 -0.88
CA HIS A 69 12.13 -11.33 -0.21
C HIS A 69 10.75 -10.71 -0.40
N LEU A 70 10.31 -9.93 0.58
CA LEU A 70 9.13 -9.08 0.52
C LEU A 70 9.54 -7.65 0.87
N VAL A 71 9.30 -6.71 -0.04
CA VAL A 71 9.41 -5.28 0.22
C VAL A 71 8.00 -4.71 0.24
N PHE A 72 7.57 -4.15 1.37
CA PHE A 72 6.23 -3.56 1.51
C PHE A 72 6.34 -2.07 1.80
N CYS A 73 5.57 -1.26 1.09
CA CYS A 73 5.49 0.18 1.28
C CYS A 73 4.05 0.63 1.55
N THR A 74 3.89 1.52 2.53
CA THR A 74 2.62 2.22 2.75
C THR A 74 2.85 3.49 3.56
N THR A 75 2.06 4.51 3.27
CA THR A 75 1.90 5.74 4.06
C THR A 75 0.64 5.65 4.93
N SER A 76 -0.12 4.56 4.78
CA SER A 76 -1.43 4.36 5.38
C SER A 76 -1.33 3.54 6.66
N GLY A 77 -1.07 4.24 7.76
CA GLY A 77 -0.97 3.66 9.10
C GLY A 77 0.36 2.98 9.40
N VAL A 78 0.52 2.58 10.66
CA VAL A 78 1.71 1.89 11.20
C VAL A 78 1.26 0.88 12.26
N ASP A 79 1.89 -0.28 12.31
CA ASP A 79 1.61 -1.31 13.33
C ASP A 79 2.84 -2.21 13.58
N MET A 80 2.81 -2.95 14.68
CA MET A 80 3.82 -3.94 15.02
C MET A 80 3.14 -5.20 15.60
N PRO A 81 3.17 -6.35 14.91
CA PRO A 81 3.87 -6.63 13.64
C PRO A 81 3.31 -5.89 12.42
N GLY A 82 4.21 -5.39 11.57
CA GLY A 82 3.86 -4.53 10.43
C GLY A 82 3.10 -5.22 9.28
N ALA A 83 2.68 -4.39 8.31
CA ALA A 83 1.88 -4.81 7.16
C ALA A 83 2.60 -5.85 6.28
N ASP A 84 3.93 -5.82 6.23
CA ASP A 84 4.78 -6.82 5.60
C ASP A 84 4.62 -8.21 6.25
N TYR A 85 4.53 -8.27 7.57
CA TYR A 85 4.27 -9.51 8.31
C TYR A 85 2.84 -10.00 8.11
N GLN A 86 1.86 -9.10 8.19
CA GLN A 86 0.45 -9.46 7.95
C GLN A 86 0.27 -9.99 6.53
N LEU A 87 0.85 -9.35 5.52
CA LEU A 87 0.82 -9.82 4.14
C LEU A 87 1.49 -11.18 3.99
N THR A 88 2.63 -11.41 4.64
CA THR A 88 3.34 -12.70 4.64
C THR A 88 2.43 -13.83 5.11
N LYS A 89 1.65 -13.60 6.18
CA LYS A 89 0.62 -14.54 6.66
C LYS A 89 -0.52 -14.72 5.66
N LEU A 90 -1.09 -13.62 5.17
CA LEU A 90 -2.24 -13.63 4.26
C LEU A 90 -1.94 -14.35 2.93
N LEU A 91 -0.71 -14.23 2.42
CA LEU A 91 -0.25 -14.92 1.23
C LEU A 91 0.27 -16.33 1.52
N GLY A 92 0.53 -16.69 2.78
CA GLY A 92 1.17 -17.95 3.15
C GLY A 92 2.53 -18.11 2.50
N LEU A 93 3.37 -17.06 2.60
CA LEU A 93 4.77 -17.13 2.16
C LEU A 93 5.60 -17.95 3.15
N ARG A 94 6.82 -18.32 2.76
CA ARG A 94 7.73 -19.03 3.66
C ARG A 94 8.04 -18.18 4.90
N PRO A 95 8.10 -18.76 6.11
CA PRO A 95 8.49 -18.03 7.31
C PRO A 95 9.88 -17.39 7.23
N SER A 96 10.76 -17.93 6.38
CA SER A 96 12.11 -17.42 6.12
C SER A 96 12.17 -16.29 5.10
N VAL A 97 11.04 -15.79 4.58
CA VAL A 97 11.04 -14.65 3.67
C VAL A 97 11.67 -13.43 4.36
N LYS A 98 12.64 -12.82 3.71
CA LYS A 98 13.31 -11.63 4.24
C LYS A 98 12.44 -10.42 3.96
N ARG A 99 11.99 -9.72 5.01
CA ARG A 99 11.02 -8.63 4.90
C ARG A 99 11.68 -7.27 5.07
N PHE A 100 11.23 -6.30 4.28
CA PHE A 100 11.61 -4.90 4.36
C PHE A 100 10.34 -4.05 4.36
N MET A 101 10.00 -3.53 5.53
CA MET A 101 8.84 -2.65 5.72
C MET A 101 9.27 -1.19 5.62
N MET A 102 8.63 -0.43 4.73
CA MET A 102 8.87 1.00 4.56
C MET A 102 7.59 1.79 4.81
N TYR A 103 7.47 2.29 6.03
CA TYR A 103 6.37 3.17 6.44
C TYR A 103 6.66 4.64 6.11
N GLN A 104 5.59 5.38 5.83
CA GLN A 104 5.56 6.85 5.79
C GLN A 104 6.59 7.48 4.83
N GLN A 105 6.84 6.83 3.69
CA GLN A 105 7.73 7.38 2.65
C GLN A 105 6.99 8.31 1.68
N GLY A 106 5.65 8.27 1.61
CA GLY A 106 4.88 9.11 0.72
C GLY A 106 5.02 8.73 -0.76
N CYS A 107 4.73 9.67 -1.65
CA CYS A 107 4.52 9.38 -3.08
C CYS A 107 5.76 8.86 -3.82
N PHE A 108 6.98 9.10 -3.30
CA PHE A 108 8.21 8.62 -3.93
C PHE A 108 8.56 7.17 -3.56
N ALA A 109 7.79 6.54 -2.65
CA ALA A 109 8.05 5.19 -2.17
C ALA A 109 8.15 4.16 -3.30
N GLY A 110 7.39 4.36 -4.39
CA GLY A 110 7.45 3.51 -5.59
C GLY A 110 8.86 3.40 -6.20
N GLY A 111 9.59 4.52 -6.30
CA GLY A 111 10.98 4.49 -6.76
C GLY A 111 11.92 3.85 -5.74
N THR A 112 11.69 4.12 -4.45
CA THR A 112 12.48 3.57 -3.35
C THR A 112 12.38 2.05 -3.26
N VAL A 113 11.18 1.47 -3.38
CA VAL A 113 11.00 0.01 -3.34
C VAL A 113 11.68 -0.69 -4.50
N LEU A 114 11.66 -0.10 -5.69
CA LEU A 114 12.31 -0.66 -6.87
C LEU A 114 13.84 -0.60 -6.77
N ARG A 115 14.36 0.53 -6.26
CA ARG A 115 15.80 0.66 -5.98
C ARG A 115 16.28 -0.41 -5.00
N LEU A 116 15.55 -0.63 -3.90
CA LEU A 116 15.89 -1.68 -2.95
C LEU A 116 15.73 -3.09 -3.56
N ALA A 117 14.66 -3.33 -4.30
CA ALA A 117 14.41 -4.62 -4.93
C ALA A 117 15.48 -4.98 -5.98
N LYS A 118 15.99 -4.00 -6.72
CA LYS A 118 17.13 -4.16 -7.63
C LYS A 118 18.34 -4.73 -6.90
N ASP A 119 18.81 -4.06 -5.84
CA ASP A 119 19.99 -4.48 -5.09
C ASP A 119 19.79 -5.87 -4.45
N LEU A 120 18.59 -6.14 -3.91
CA LEU A 120 18.25 -7.44 -3.35
C LEU A 120 18.26 -8.56 -4.40
N ALA A 121 17.69 -8.30 -5.58
CA ALA A 121 17.58 -9.29 -6.66
C ALA A 121 18.94 -9.59 -7.31
N GLU A 122 19.74 -8.56 -7.61
CA GLU A 122 21.02 -8.70 -8.30
C GLU A 122 22.12 -9.27 -7.38
N ASN A 123 22.10 -8.93 -6.09
CA ASN A 123 23.15 -9.35 -5.16
C ASN A 123 22.89 -10.73 -4.53
N ASN A 124 21.75 -11.38 -4.82
CA ASN A 124 21.40 -12.68 -4.26
C ASN A 124 20.96 -13.63 -5.39
N LYS A 125 21.84 -14.57 -5.76
CA LYS A 125 21.58 -15.55 -6.84
C LYS A 125 20.22 -16.26 -6.65
N GLY A 126 19.38 -16.19 -7.67
CA GLY A 126 18.06 -16.82 -7.69
C GLY A 126 17.00 -16.12 -6.82
N ALA A 127 17.27 -14.94 -6.29
CA ALA A 127 16.28 -14.20 -5.52
C ALA A 127 15.09 -13.76 -6.37
N ARG A 128 13.91 -13.80 -5.75
CA ARG A 128 12.66 -13.28 -6.30
C ARG A 128 12.03 -12.41 -5.22
N VAL A 129 11.98 -11.12 -5.50
CA VAL A 129 11.53 -10.08 -4.59
C VAL A 129 10.10 -9.72 -4.94
N LEU A 130 9.17 -9.99 -4.03
CA LEU A 130 7.82 -9.45 -4.12
C LEU A 130 7.85 -8.02 -3.57
N VAL A 131 7.50 -7.05 -4.40
CA VAL A 131 7.32 -5.66 -3.99
C VAL A 131 5.84 -5.36 -3.95
N VAL A 132 5.37 -4.74 -2.86
CA VAL A 132 3.97 -4.32 -2.72
C VAL A 132 3.93 -2.89 -2.19
N CYS A 133 3.14 -2.05 -2.85
CA CYS A 133 2.75 -0.75 -2.33
C CYS A 133 1.24 -0.69 -2.23
N SER A 134 0.71 -0.34 -1.07
CA SER A 134 -0.72 -0.34 -0.80
C SER A 134 -1.11 0.88 0.02
N GLU A 135 -2.01 1.70 -0.50
CA GLU A 135 -2.41 2.98 0.08
C GLU A 135 -3.93 3.08 0.21
N ILE A 136 -4.37 3.56 1.37
CA ILE A 136 -5.77 3.80 1.73
C ILE A 136 -5.86 5.18 2.39
N THR A 137 -6.68 6.05 1.81
CA THR A 137 -6.87 7.45 2.20
C THR A 137 -7.57 7.65 3.54
N ALA A 138 -7.99 6.57 4.22
CA ALA A 138 -8.58 6.64 5.55
C ALA A 138 -7.70 7.40 6.55
N VAL A 139 -6.37 7.40 6.41
CA VAL A 139 -5.47 8.17 7.28
C VAL A 139 -5.47 9.68 6.97
N THR A 140 -5.82 10.09 5.74
CA THR A 140 -5.72 11.49 5.28
C THR A 140 -7.07 12.19 5.07
N PHE A 141 -8.17 11.45 4.98
CA PHE A 141 -9.52 12.00 4.79
C PHE A 141 -9.93 12.89 5.97
N ARG A 142 -10.41 14.11 5.72
CA ARG A 142 -10.87 15.02 6.78
C ARG A 142 -11.84 16.06 6.24
N GLY A 143 -12.62 16.65 7.15
CA GLY A 143 -13.52 17.75 6.82
C GLY A 143 -12.79 18.98 6.25
N PRO A 144 -13.44 19.77 5.39
CA PRO A 144 -12.86 20.98 4.81
C PRO A 144 -12.78 22.13 5.84
N VAL A 145 -11.81 23.03 5.65
CA VAL A 145 -11.75 24.34 6.32
C VAL A 145 -11.06 25.35 5.40
N ASP A 146 -11.52 26.60 5.41
CA ASP A 146 -11.00 27.66 4.52
C ASP A 146 -9.55 28.04 4.81
N THR A 147 -9.07 27.78 6.02
CA THR A 147 -7.69 28.10 6.46
C THR A 147 -6.66 27.08 6.01
N HIS A 148 -7.06 25.95 5.41
CA HIS A 148 -6.15 24.87 4.99
C HIS A 148 -6.45 24.41 3.56
N LEU A 149 -6.19 25.29 2.59
CA LEU A 149 -6.43 25.05 1.17
C LEU A 149 -5.65 23.83 0.62
N ASP A 150 -4.44 23.57 1.11
CA ASP A 150 -3.63 22.41 0.69
C ASP A 150 -4.32 21.07 1.01
N SER A 151 -5.04 21.00 2.13
CA SER A 151 -5.85 19.83 2.49
C SER A 151 -6.98 19.61 1.47
N LEU A 152 -7.64 20.69 1.01
CA LEU A 152 -8.69 20.59 -0.01
C LEU A 152 -8.15 20.04 -1.34
N VAL A 153 -6.95 20.48 -1.73
CA VAL A 153 -6.25 19.93 -2.89
C VAL A 153 -5.99 18.44 -2.69
N GLY A 154 -5.49 18.02 -1.51
CA GLY A 154 -5.32 16.62 -1.17
C GLY A 154 -6.61 15.79 -1.28
N GLN A 155 -7.73 16.29 -0.73
CA GLN A 155 -9.04 15.63 -0.82
C GLN A 155 -9.55 15.50 -2.26
N ALA A 156 -9.12 16.38 -3.18
CA ALA A 156 -9.47 16.30 -4.59
C ALA A 156 -8.59 15.30 -5.37
N LEU A 157 -7.37 15.02 -4.92
CA LEU A 157 -6.38 14.23 -5.65
C LEU A 157 -6.25 12.78 -5.19
N PHE A 158 -6.18 12.54 -3.88
CA PHE A 158 -5.81 11.21 -3.37
C PHE A 158 -6.92 10.17 -3.56
N GLY A 159 -6.53 8.94 -3.86
CA GLY A 159 -7.42 7.78 -3.92
C GLY A 159 -6.68 6.52 -3.47
N ASP A 160 -7.44 5.45 -3.31
CA ASP A 160 -6.94 4.19 -2.76
C ASP A 160 -6.48 3.26 -3.87
N GLY A 161 -5.47 2.46 -3.56
CA GLY A 161 -4.94 1.49 -4.51
C GLY A 161 -3.78 0.69 -3.98
N ALA A 162 -3.58 -0.50 -4.57
CA ALA A 162 -2.39 -1.27 -4.37
C ALA A 162 -1.82 -1.76 -5.70
N ALA A 163 -0.50 -1.87 -5.75
CA ALA A 163 0.25 -2.44 -6.84
C ALA A 163 1.29 -3.41 -6.30
N ALA A 164 1.58 -4.45 -7.07
CA ALA A 164 2.62 -5.41 -6.74
C ALA A 164 3.42 -5.78 -7.97
N VAL A 165 4.72 -6.02 -7.79
CA VAL A 165 5.62 -6.48 -8.85
C VAL A 165 6.53 -7.59 -8.33
N ILE A 166 6.91 -8.50 -9.21
CA ILE A 166 7.94 -9.51 -8.93
C ILE A 166 9.23 -9.07 -9.63
N VAL A 167 10.29 -8.91 -8.85
CA VAL A 167 11.61 -8.51 -9.33
C VAL A 167 12.60 -9.66 -9.16
N GLY A 168 13.43 -9.91 -10.16
CA GLY A 168 14.46 -10.93 -10.13
C GLY A 168 15.54 -10.65 -11.16
N ALA A 169 16.76 -11.07 -10.88
CA ALA A 169 17.83 -11.18 -11.86
C ALA A 169 17.83 -12.58 -12.48
N ASP A 170 18.50 -12.71 -13.63
CA ASP A 170 18.69 -13.97 -14.36
C ASP A 170 17.37 -14.71 -14.61
N PRO A 171 16.53 -14.19 -15.54
CA PRO A 171 15.28 -14.86 -15.88
C PRO A 171 15.58 -16.23 -16.49
N ASP A 172 14.83 -17.24 -16.06
CA ASP A 172 14.82 -18.53 -16.72
C ASP A 172 13.94 -18.41 -17.97
N THR A 173 14.56 -18.34 -19.14
CA THR A 173 13.88 -18.15 -20.43
C THR A 173 13.33 -19.46 -21.01
N SER A 174 13.52 -20.58 -20.31
CA SER A 174 12.99 -21.88 -20.73
C SER A 174 11.56 -22.16 -20.26
N ILE A 175 11.02 -21.31 -19.38
CA ILE A 175 9.69 -21.43 -18.77
C ILE A 175 8.72 -20.38 -19.29
#